data_AF-A0AA49GAD8-F1
#
_entry.id   AF-A0AA49GAD8-F1
#
_cell.length_a   1.000
_cell.length_b   1.000
_cell.length_c   1.000
_cell.angle_alpha   90.00
_cell.angle_beta   90.00
_cell.angle_gamma   90.00
#
_symmetry.space_group_name_H-M   'P 1'
#
loop_
_entity.id
_entity.type
_entity.pdbx_description
1 polymer ?
#
loop_
_entity_poly.entity_id
_entity_poly.type
_entity_poly.pdbx_seq_one_letter_code
_entity_poly.pdbx_strand_id
1 'polypeptide(L)'
;MKNETDALTVRISQLEEKRAEELSILKAQFQTTKESLEPFNLIKSTIDKVSSSSEIKNNIIGSAIGIGTAVFSKKILMGGSHNPIKNILGTLIQFAIGNVVSKNANEMKSKVGRFIHFFMKRRRKAVIEVQEANVQNMDELTEYGNEKKIFRN
;
A
#
# COMPACT_ATOMS: atom_id res chain seq x y z
N MET A 1 28.72 63.63 38.94
CA MET A 1 27.79 62.59 39.42
C MET A 1 27.45 61.69 38.25
N LYS A 2 28.11 60.52 38.17
CA LYS A 2 27.80 59.42 37.26
C LYS A 2 27.52 58.24 38.17
N ASN A 3 26.28 57.78 38.28
CA ASN A 3 25.98 56.73 39.26
C ASN A 3 24.84 55.84 38.77
N GLU A 4 23.63 56.38 38.66
CA GLU A 4 22.44 55.54 38.49
C GLU A 4 22.20 55.14 37.02
N THR A 5 22.35 56.10 36.08
CA THR A 5 22.05 55.86 34.66
C THR A 5 23.08 54.95 33.99
N ASP A 6 24.37 55.15 34.28
CA ASP A 6 25.45 54.29 33.77
C ASP A 6 25.32 52.85 34.30
N ALA A 7 24.91 52.69 35.56
CA ALA A 7 24.65 51.38 36.16
C ALA A 7 23.46 50.66 35.48
N LEU A 8 22.39 51.39 35.16
CA LEU A 8 21.24 50.85 34.44
C LEU A 8 21.60 50.41 33.02
N THR A 9 22.40 51.19 32.28
CA THR A 9 22.82 50.83 30.92
C THR A 9 23.68 49.56 30.91
N VAL A 10 24.60 49.42 31.87
CA VAL A 10 25.40 48.19 32.02
C VAL A 10 24.50 46.99 32.33
N ARG A 11 23.52 47.16 33.22
CA ARG A 11 22.57 46.10 33.56
C ARG A 11 21.68 45.72 32.38
N ILE A 12 21.21 46.69 31.58
CA ILE A 12 20.42 46.43 30.37
C ILE A 12 21.25 45.63 29.38
N SER A 13 22.50 46.03 29.13
CA SER A 13 23.39 45.31 28.21
C SER A 13 23.65 43.86 28.67
N GLN A 14 23.88 43.64 29.97
CA GLN A 14 24.03 42.30 30.53
C GLN A 14 22.76 41.45 30.40
N LEU A 15 21.59 42.05 30.61
CA LEU A 15 20.31 41.36 30.47
C LEU A 15 19.98 41.05 29.01
N GLU A 16 20.37 41.90 28.07
CA GLU A 16 20.21 41.66 26.63
C GLU A 16 21.10 40.52 26.15
N GLU A 17 22.37 40.49 26.59
CA GLU A 17 23.30 39.39 26.31
C GLU A 17 22.75 38.07 26.86
N LYS A 18 22.32 38.07 28.12
CA LYS A 18 21.73 36.89 28.76
C LYS A 18 20.46 36.43 28.04
N ARG A 19 19.58 37.35 27.64
CA ARG A 19 18.38 37.02 26.87
C ARG A 19 18.73 36.43 25.51
N ALA A 20 19.74 36.95 24.81
CA ALA A 20 20.17 36.43 23.52
C ALA A 20 20.72 35.00 23.64
N GLU A 21 21.48 34.71 24.69
CA GLU A 21 21.96 33.37 25.01
C GLU A 21 20.80 32.39 25.30
N GLU A 22 19.88 32.78 26.18
CA GLU A 22 18.69 31.99 26.52
C GLU A 22 17.82 31.70 25.29
N LEU A 23 17.63 32.69 24.40
CA LEU A 23 16.90 32.52 23.15
C LEU A 23 17.58 31.55 22.18
N SER A 24 18.92 31.59 22.13
CA SER A 24 19.71 30.68 21.29
C SER A 24 19.57 29.23 21.76
N ILE A 25 19.67 29.00 23.07
CA ILE A 25 19.47 27.68 23.69
C ILE A 25 18.05 27.17 23.44
N LEU A 26 17.04 28.03 23.63
CA LEU A 26 15.65 27.66 23.40
C LEU A 26 15.40 27.30 21.93
N LYS A 27 15.98 28.04 20.99
CA LYS A 27 15.86 27.77 19.54
C LYS A 27 16.54 26.46 19.16
N ALA A 28 17.69 26.15 19.75
CA ALA A 28 18.38 24.87 19.55
C ALA A 28 17.54 23.70 20.06
N GLN A 29 17.00 23.80 21.28
CA GLN A 29 16.13 22.77 21.85
C GLN A 29 14.82 22.61 21.07
N PHE A 30 14.24 23.71 20.58
CA PHE A 30 13.03 23.67 19.75
C PHE A 30 13.30 22.96 18.42
N GLN A 31 14.44 23.24 17.78
CA GLN A 31 14.81 22.58 16.52
C GLN A 31 15.02 21.07 16.71
N THR A 32 15.73 20.66 17.76
CA THR A 32 15.92 19.24 18.10
C THR A 32 14.60 18.54 18.45
N THR A 33 13.72 19.23 19.20
CA THR A 33 12.41 18.69 19.57
C THR A 33 11.52 18.57 18.34
N LYS A 34 11.53 19.56 17.44
CA LYS A 34 10.82 19.51 16.16
C LYS A 34 11.29 18.34 15.31
N GLU A 35 12.60 18.14 15.17
CA GLU A 35 13.17 16.99 14.46
C GLU A 35 12.75 15.66 15.09
N SER A 36 12.66 15.57 16.41
CA SER A 36 12.21 14.36 17.10
C SER A 36 10.70 14.08 16.97
N LEU A 37 9.89 15.14 16.80
CA LEU A 37 8.44 15.07 16.63
C LEU A 37 8.03 14.95 15.17
N GLU A 38 8.95 15.13 14.22
CA GLU A 38 8.64 14.96 12.81
C GLU A 38 8.27 13.48 12.55
N PRO A 39 7.02 13.22 12.11
CA PRO A 39 6.53 11.85 11.93
C PRO A 39 7.37 11.07 10.93
N PHE A 40 8.06 11.77 10.02
CA PHE A 40 9.00 11.18 9.08
C PHE A 40 10.18 10.48 9.79
N ASN A 41 10.74 11.08 10.85
CA ASN A 41 11.85 10.49 11.60
C ASN A 41 11.39 9.26 12.41
N LEU A 42 10.15 9.29 12.92
CA LEU A 42 9.51 8.14 13.58
C LEU A 42 9.24 6.98 12.62
N ILE A 43 8.75 7.28 11.41
CA ILE A 43 8.50 6.29 10.36
C ILE A 43 9.82 5.66 9.92
N LYS A 44 10.86 6.47 9.70
CA LYS A 44 12.19 6.00 9.31
C LYS A 44 12.78 5.07 10.37
N SER A 45 12.81 5.48 11.64
CA SER A 45 13.36 4.65 12.71
C SER A 45 12.55 3.36 12.94
N THR A 46 11.23 3.41 12.75
CA THR A 46 10.37 2.22 12.87
C THR A 46 10.61 1.26 11.71
N ILE A 47 10.70 1.77 10.48
CA ILE A 47 11.02 0.95 9.30
C ILE A 47 12.42 0.34 9.43
N ASP A 48 13.43 1.10 9.83
CA ASP A 48 14.79 0.58 10.00
C ASP A 48 14.87 -0.52 11.08
N LYS A 49 14.18 -0.32 12.21
CA LYS A 49 14.12 -1.29 13.32
C LYS A 49 13.33 -2.55 12.99
N VAL A 50 12.34 -2.44 12.10
CA VAL A 50 11.51 -3.56 11.66
C VAL A 50 12.15 -4.27 10.45
N SER A 51 12.94 -3.56 9.64
CA SER A 51 13.67 -4.08 8.47
C SER A 51 14.93 -4.86 8.83
N SER A 52 15.47 -4.68 10.05
CA SER A 52 16.69 -5.36 10.51
C SER A 52 16.55 -6.87 10.70
N SER A 53 15.33 -7.42 10.72
CA SER A 53 15.13 -8.88 10.63
C SER A 53 14.80 -9.28 9.19
N SER A 54 15.59 -10.19 8.63
CA SER A 54 15.48 -10.63 7.22
C SER A 54 14.09 -11.18 6.86
N GLU A 55 13.36 -11.71 7.84
CA GLU A 55 12.03 -12.28 7.67
C GLU A 55 10.95 -11.20 7.54
N ILE A 56 11.07 -10.10 8.28
CA ILE A 56 10.07 -9.01 8.25
C ILE A 56 10.27 -8.13 7.02
N LYS A 57 11.50 -7.95 6.53
CA LYS A 57 11.77 -7.23 5.28
C LYS A 57 10.99 -7.83 4.10
N ASN A 58 10.99 -9.15 3.97
CA ASN A 58 10.26 -9.85 2.90
C ASN A 58 8.75 -9.69 3.04
N ASN A 59 8.22 -9.76 4.27
CA ASN A 59 6.79 -9.56 4.54
C ASN A 59 6.33 -8.12 4.30
N ILE A 60 7.13 -7.11 4.64
CA ILE A 60 6.81 -5.68 4.38
C ILE A 60 6.86 -5.37 2.89
N ILE A 61 7.90 -5.83 2.19
CA ILE A 61 8.00 -5.63 0.74
C ILE A 61 6.83 -6.34 0.04
N GLY A 62 6.52 -7.59 0.43
CA GLY A 62 5.37 -8.33 -0.07
C GLY A 62 4.04 -7.62 0.20
N SER A 63 3.86 -7.06 1.40
CA SER A 63 2.65 -6.32 1.78
C SER A 63 2.53 -4.97 1.07
N ALA A 64 3.64 -4.24 0.91
CA ALA A 64 3.68 -2.98 0.16
C ALA A 64 3.39 -3.19 -1.33
N ILE A 65 3.95 -4.26 -1.91
CA ILE A 65 3.62 -4.69 -3.26
C ILE A 65 2.14 -5.09 -3.34
N GLY A 66 1.61 -5.82 -2.36
CA GLY A 66 0.20 -6.21 -2.30
C GLY A 66 -0.75 -5.01 -2.24
N ILE A 67 -0.47 -4.05 -1.36
CA ILE A 67 -1.24 -2.80 -1.21
C ILE A 67 -1.10 -1.94 -2.47
N GLY A 68 0.13 -1.75 -2.96
CA GLY A 68 0.40 -0.98 -4.18
C GLY A 68 -0.31 -1.57 -5.38
N THR A 69 -0.25 -2.91 -5.53
CA THR A 69 -0.94 -3.65 -6.59
C THR A 69 -2.45 -3.56 -6.42
N ALA A 70 -2.99 -3.69 -5.21
CA ALA A 70 -4.42 -3.59 -4.94
C ALA A 70 -4.94 -2.18 -5.25
N VAL A 71 -4.23 -1.12 -4.85
CA VAL A 71 -4.58 0.27 -5.13
C VAL A 71 -4.46 0.58 -6.62
N PHE A 72 -3.38 0.14 -7.27
CA PHE A 72 -3.16 0.32 -8.70
C PHE A 72 -4.20 -0.44 -9.53
N SER A 73 -4.46 -1.69 -9.18
CA SER A 73 -5.50 -2.54 -9.79
C SER A 73 -6.88 -1.95 -9.57
N LYS A 74 -7.21 -1.48 -8.36
CA LYS A 74 -8.48 -0.77 -8.07
C LYS A 74 -8.63 0.48 -8.92
N LYS A 75 -7.57 1.28 -9.08
CA LYS A 75 -7.57 2.47 -9.93
C LYS A 75 -7.75 2.13 -11.42
N ILE A 76 -7.21 1.01 -11.90
CA ILE A 76 -7.35 0.56 -13.29
C ILE A 76 -8.73 -0.06 -13.55
N LEU A 77 -9.23 -0.88 -12.62
CA LEU A 77 -10.45 -1.68 -12.79
C LEU A 77 -11.73 -0.93 -12.41
N MET A 78 -11.70 -0.07 -11.38
CA MET A 78 -12.90 0.60 -10.84
C MET A 78 -13.04 2.08 -11.28
N GLY A 79 -12.13 2.60 -12.12
CA GLY A 79 -12.16 3.99 -12.59
C GLY A 79 -13.12 4.20 -13.77
N GLY A 80 -14.36 4.60 -13.47
CA GLY A 80 -15.20 5.36 -14.38
C GLY A 80 -14.75 6.82 -14.41
N SER A 81 -14.51 7.34 -15.61
CA SER A 81 -14.26 8.76 -15.94
C SER A 81 -12.83 9.33 -15.71
N HIS A 82 -12.28 9.87 -16.80
CA HIS A 82 -11.21 10.88 -16.90
C HIS A 82 -9.72 10.54 -16.64
N ASN A 83 -9.31 9.27 -16.44
CA ASN A 83 -7.90 8.97 -16.19
C ASN A 83 -7.09 8.69 -17.50
N PRO A 84 -6.08 9.51 -17.86
CA PRO A 84 -5.36 9.43 -19.14
C PRO A 84 -4.57 8.12 -19.35
N ILE A 85 -4.19 7.45 -18.27
CA ILE A 85 -3.44 6.18 -18.31
C ILE A 85 -4.25 5.04 -18.96
N LYS A 86 -5.57 5.00 -18.73
CA LYS A 86 -6.44 4.00 -19.38
C LYS A 86 -6.52 4.24 -20.88
N ASN A 87 -6.57 5.51 -21.30
CA ASN A 87 -6.60 5.87 -22.71
C ASN A 87 -5.29 5.47 -23.39
N ILE A 88 -4.14 5.74 -22.77
CA ILE A 88 -2.83 5.34 -23.32
C ILE A 88 -2.72 3.81 -23.46
N LEU A 89 -3.06 3.05 -22.41
CA LEU A 89 -3.02 1.60 -22.45
C LEU A 89 -4.04 1.02 -23.45
N GLY A 90 -5.25 1.57 -23.51
CA GLY A 90 -6.27 1.20 -24.48
C GLY A 90 -5.82 1.45 -25.91
N THR A 91 -5.24 2.62 -26.18
CA THR A 91 -4.68 2.99 -27.49
C THR A 91 -3.51 2.10 -27.88
N LEU A 92 -2.60 1.76 -26.95
CA LEU A 92 -1.48 0.85 -27.22
C LEU A 92 -1.97 -0.55 -27.55
N ILE A 93 -2.93 -1.08 -26.80
CA ILE A 93 -3.54 -2.39 -27.08
C ILE A 93 -4.26 -2.36 -28.42
N GLN A 94 -5.04 -1.32 -28.69
CA GLN A 94 -5.77 -1.16 -29.95
C GLN A 94 -4.80 -1.03 -31.14
N PHE A 95 -3.68 -0.33 -30.97
CA PHE A 95 -2.64 -0.20 -31.98
C PHE A 95 -1.91 -1.54 -32.21
N ALA A 96 -1.58 -2.28 -31.16
CA ALA A 96 -0.98 -3.59 -31.26
C ALA A 96 -1.91 -4.58 -31.97
N ILE A 97 -3.18 -4.64 -31.59
CA ILE A 97 -4.18 -5.47 -32.26
C ILE A 97 -4.35 -5.03 -33.72
N GLY A 98 -4.46 -3.72 -33.98
CA GLY A 98 -4.64 -3.18 -35.34
C GLY A 98 -3.49 -3.53 -36.29
N ASN A 99 -2.24 -3.38 -35.82
CA ASN A 99 -1.05 -3.73 -36.60
C ASN A 99 -0.90 -5.22 -36.88
N VAL A 100 -1.38 -6.07 -35.97
CA VAL A 100 -1.29 -7.53 -36.15
C VAL A 100 -2.50 -8.07 -36.93
N VAL A 101 -3.70 -7.47 -36.79
CA VAL A 101 -4.90 -7.82 -37.59
C VAL A 101 -4.69 -7.47 -39.05
N SER A 102 -4.08 -6.31 -39.33
CA SER A 102 -3.84 -5.86 -40.70
C SER A 102 -2.87 -6.77 -41.47
N LYS A 103 -2.01 -7.52 -40.77
CA LYS A 103 -1.02 -8.41 -41.40
C LYS A 103 -1.50 -9.85 -41.60
N ASN A 104 -2.43 -10.39 -40.80
CA ASN A 104 -2.94 -11.77 -40.91
C ASN A 104 -4.33 -11.97 -40.27
N ALA A 105 -5.35 -11.25 -40.77
CA ALA A 105 -6.68 -11.15 -40.14
C ALA A 105 -7.39 -12.50 -39.85
N ASN A 106 -7.28 -13.49 -40.74
CA ASN A 106 -8.00 -14.77 -40.60
C ASN A 106 -7.35 -15.72 -39.56
N GLU A 107 -6.03 -15.83 -39.54
CA GLU A 107 -5.35 -16.68 -38.55
C GLU A 107 -5.47 -16.11 -37.14
N MET A 108 -5.43 -14.77 -37.02
CA MET A 108 -5.45 -14.14 -35.71
C MET A 108 -6.84 -14.12 -35.07
N LYS A 109 -7.93 -14.03 -35.84
CA LYS A 109 -9.29 -14.24 -35.28
C LYS A 109 -9.40 -15.56 -34.52
N SER A 110 -8.78 -16.63 -35.03
CA SER A 110 -8.76 -17.94 -34.36
C SER A 110 -7.85 -18.00 -33.12
N LYS A 111 -6.71 -17.27 -33.13
CA LYS A 111 -5.76 -17.23 -32.01
C LYS A 111 -6.28 -16.36 -30.86
N VAL A 112 -6.83 -15.19 -31.18
CA VAL A 112 -7.49 -14.29 -30.22
C VAL A 112 -8.73 -14.95 -29.64
N GLY A 113 -9.57 -15.60 -30.48
CA GLY A 113 -10.71 -16.38 -30.00
C GLY A 113 -10.30 -17.50 -29.03
N ARG A 114 -9.22 -18.22 -29.33
CA ARG A 114 -8.64 -19.22 -28.41
C ARG A 114 -8.10 -18.61 -27.12
N PHE A 115 -7.43 -17.46 -27.19
CA PHE A 115 -6.87 -16.80 -26.01
C PHE A 115 -7.98 -16.28 -25.08
N ILE A 116 -9.02 -15.65 -25.65
CA ILE A 116 -10.20 -15.20 -24.91
C ILE A 116 -10.93 -16.39 -24.30
N HIS A 117 -11.14 -17.47 -25.07
CA HIS A 117 -11.80 -18.67 -24.55
C HIS A 117 -10.98 -19.34 -23.43
N PHE A 118 -9.65 -19.44 -23.57
CA PHE A 118 -8.75 -19.99 -22.56
C PHE A 118 -8.78 -19.18 -21.27
N PHE A 119 -8.69 -17.84 -21.39
CA PHE A 119 -8.75 -16.93 -20.24
C PHE A 119 -10.12 -16.99 -19.55
N MET A 120 -11.21 -17.11 -20.31
CA MET A 120 -12.57 -17.20 -19.77
C MET A 120 -12.87 -18.57 -19.13
N LYS A 121 -12.31 -19.67 -19.65
CA LYS A 121 -12.46 -21.02 -19.09
C LYS A 121 -11.78 -21.16 -17.72
N ARG A 122 -10.71 -20.40 -17.46
CA ARG A 122 -9.98 -20.42 -16.18
C ARG A 122 -10.82 -19.93 -14.99
N ARG A 123 -11.84 -19.10 -15.22
CA ARG A 123 -12.75 -18.61 -14.16
C ARG A 123 -13.86 -19.60 -13.77
N ARG A 124 -14.18 -20.59 -14.60
CA ARG A 124 -15.23 -21.58 -14.29
C ARG A 124 -14.73 -22.72 -13.40
N LYS A 125 -13.48 -23.16 -13.55
CA LYS A 125 -12.94 -24.26 -12.72
C LYS A 125 -12.78 -23.86 -11.24
N ALA A 126 -12.32 -22.64 -10.95
CA ALA A 126 -12.17 -22.16 -9.58
C ALA A 126 -13.50 -21.95 -8.83
N VAL A 127 -14.62 -21.77 -9.56
CA VAL A 127 -15.96 -21.66 -8.95
C VAL A 127 -16.58 -23.05 -8.74
N ILE A 128 -16.31 -24.00 -9.64
CA ILE A 128 -16.85 -25.36 -9.56
C ILE A 128 -16.12 -26.19 -8.48
N GLU A 129 -14.81 -26.03 -8.33
CA GLU A 129 -14.00 -26.74 -7.33
C GLU A 129 -14.33 -26.30 -5.89
N VAL A 130 -14.71 -25.03 -5.70
CA VAL A 130 -15.22 -24.52 -4.41
C VAL A 130 -16.63 -25.02 -4.12
N GLN A 131 -17.45 -25.28 -5.15
CA GLN A 131 -18.80 -25.80 -4.98
C GLN A 131 -18.80 -27.31 -4.65
N GLU A 132 -17.95 -28.09 -5.33
CA GLU A 132 -17.80 -29.54 -5.09
C GLU A 132 -17.21 -29.83 -3.71
N ALA A 133 -16.23 -29.04 -3.25
CA ALA A 133 -15.70 -29.14 -1.89
C ALA A 133 -16.78 -28.86 -0.82
N ASN A 134 -17.74 -27.97 -1.09
CA ASN A 134 -18.81 -27.65 -0.14
C ASN A 134 -19.93 -28.70 -0.10
N VAL A 135 -20.08 -29.52 -1.16
CA VAL A 135 -21.05 -30.62 -1.19
C VAL A 135 -20.51 -31.84 -0.42
N GLN A 136 -19.22 -32.15 -0.52
CA GLN A 136 -18.63 -33.27 0.24
C GLN A 136 -18.65 -33.05 1.76
N ASN A 137 -18.51 -31.81 2.21
CA ASN A 137 -18.61 -31.47 3.64
C ASN A 137 -20.06 -31.58 4.19
N MET A 138 -21.09 -31.58 3.34
CA MET A 138 -22.48 -31.79 3.78
C MET A 138 -22.81 -33.29 3.96
N ASP A 139 -22.24 -34.16 3.14
CA ASP A 139 -22.46 -35.62 3.26
C ASP A 139 -21.82 -36.18 4.55
N GLU A 140 -20.60 -35.72 4.89
CA GLU A 140 -19.89 -36.11 6.12
C GLU A 140 -20.63 -35.67 7.41
N LEU A 141 -21.27 -34.49 7.39
CA LEU A 141 -22.06 -34.00 8.51
C LEU A 141 -23.39 -34.76 8.70
N THR A 142 -23.96 -35.32 7.63
CA THR A 142 -25.15 -36.18 7.73
C THR A 142 -24.84 -37.57 8.26
N GLU A 143 -23.65 -38.10 7.99
CA GLU A 143 -23.19 -39.40 8.49
C GLU A 143 -22.85 -39.33 9.99
N TYR A 144 -22.11 -38.29 10.42
CA TYR A 144 -21.78 -38.07 11.84
C TYR A 144 -23.01 -37.79 12.72
N GLY A 145 -24.06 -37.20 12.15
CA GLY A 145 -25.34 -36.97 12.81
C GLY A 145 -26.19 -38.24 12.98
N ASN A 146 -26.00 -39.25 12.13
CA ASN A 146 -26.73 -40.51 12.18
C ASN A 146 -26.10 -41.49 13.19
N GLU A 147 -24.77 -41.52 13.30
CA GLU A 147 -24.09 -42.37 14.30
C GLU A 147 -24.41 -41.98 15.75
N LYS A 148 -24.61 -40.70 16.05
CA LYS A 148 -24.97 -40.26 17.42
C LYS A 148 -26.41 -40.58 17.82
N LYS A 149 -27.29 -40.92 16.88
CA LYS A 149 -28.66 -41.37 17.19
C LYS A 149 -28.74 -42.86 17.52
N ILE A 150 -27.76 -43.66 17.08
CA ILE A 150 -27.74 -45.12 17.31
C ILE A 150 -27.27 -45.49 18.72
N PHE A 151 -26.53 -44.60 19.40
CA PHE A 151 -26.06 -44.79 20.78
C PHE A 151 -26.98 -44.19 21.85
N ARG A 152 -28.18 -43.72 21.46
CA ARG A 152 -29.15 -43.12 22.37
C ARG A 152 -30.51 -43.81 22.22
N ASN A 153 -30.52 -45.12 22.45
CA ASN A 153 -31.72 -45.91 22.76
C ASN A 153 -31.35 -46.97 23.80
#